data_AF-A0A3P7ZIU8-F1
#
_entry.id   AF-A0A3P7ZIU8-F1
#
_cell.length_a   1.000
_cell.length_b   1.000
_cell.length_c   1.000
_cell.angle_alpha   90.00
_cell.angle_beta   90.00
_cell.angle_gamma   90.00
#
_symmetry.space_group_name_H-M   'P 1'
#
loop_
_entity.id
_entity.type
_entity.pdbx_description
1 polymer ?
#
loop_
_entity_poly.entity_id
_entity_poly.type
_entity_poly.pdbx_seq_one_letter_code
_entity_poly.pdbx_strand_id
1 'polypeptide(L)'
;MERFKDKYDTSDEELRDKSEDEDKLLCGYGSCTPQWLQRFHNAKCLLLMLGICAFIQSFVVNAIFPVGLSTLEKRFKMTSTHTGIISSWYDFAVLLVVFPVCHWGNSVGSTPLFSIGTTFIDENVSQKASPVYLAIHAVLTSFGPVIGVFVGGFLLNIYDDFDRVDHPPITRSDPRWIGAWWIGFLASSISALVIAFPILAFARELPEAKHHRAKDVNQCHAVAANPNEKAPKDAKKLPIKICRNPTFVVCIMIGIFESIIINGFAAFMPKILETLLSTTPMIASYLSSVVIFAAAAGVMVGGMVIRKLQLQMIIVCHVIALIFTTGLLVHCPQRQFVGVNTDYGDAEIHSNVEHHVVSECNEDCSCKVRLYYVHSHSTIQ
;
A
#
# COMPACT_ATOMS: atom_id res chain seq x y z
N MET A 1 -63.96 6.56 -4.10
CA MET A 1 -63.53 5.36 -3.34
C MET A 1 -62.34 4.69 -4.00
N GLU A 2 -62.30 4.54 -5.33
CA GLU A 2 -61.19 3.92 -6.07
C GLU A 2 -59.83 4.60 -5.86
N ARG A 3 -59.76 5.94 -5.89
CA ARG A 3 -58.52 6.71 -5.66
C ARG A 3 -57.91 6.54 -4.26
N PHE A 4 -58.70 6.11 -3.26
CA PHE A 4 -58.19 5.79 -1.93
C PHE A 4 -57.73 4.34 -1.81
N LYS A 5 -58.28 3.44 -2.64
CA LYS A 5 -57.89 2.04 -2.73
C LYS A 5 -56.54 1.90 -3.42
N ASP A 6 -56.34 2.63 -4.53
CA ASP A 6 -55.03 2.70 -5.22
C ASP A 6 -53.92 3.17 -4.27
N LYS A 7 -54.20 4.17 -3.42
CA LYS A 7 -53.19 4.71 -2.50
C LYS A 7 -52.82 3.74 -1.36
N TYR A 8 -53.73 2.85 -1.00
CA TYR A 8 -53.51 1.82 0.03
C TYR A 8 -52.79 0.59 -0.58
N ASP A 9 -53.19 0.17 -1.78
CA ASP A 9 -52.51 -0.89 -2.54
C ASP A 9 -51.08 -0.48 -2.92
N THR A 10 -50.85 0.79 -3.30
CA THR A 10 -49.50 1.31 -3.57
C THR A 10 -48.63 1.32 -2.31
N SER A 11 -49.20 1.60 -1.12
CA SER A 11 -48.45 1.57 0.13
C SER A 11 -48.14 0.15 0.61
N ASP A 12 -49.04 -0.80 0.38
CA ASP A 12 -48.80 -2.22 0.71
C ASP A 12 -47.81 -2.87 -0.27
N GLU A 13 -47.81 -2.50 -1.56
CA GLU A 13 -46.76 -2.88 -2.51
C GLU A 13 -45.41 -2.27 -2.15
N GLU A 14 -45.34 -0.98 -1.78
CA GLU A 14 -44.08 -0.35 -1.30
C GLU A 14 -43.57 -0.96 0.02
N LEU A 15 -44.46 -1.40 0.90
CA LEU A 15 -44.10 -2.10 2.14
C LEU A 15 -43.61 -3.52 1.86
N ARG A 16 -44.21 -4.21 0.89
CA ARG A 16 -43.82 -5.56 0.46
C ARG A 16 -42.48 -5.54 -0.29
N ASP A 17 -42.24 -4.56 -1.15
CA ASP A 17 -40.98 -4.36 -1.86
C ASP A 17 -39.85 -3.96 -0.89
N LYS A 18 -40.17 -3.18 0.16
CA LYS A 18 -39.22 -2.92 1.28
C LYS A 18 -38.88 -4.18 2.06
N SER A 19 -39.85 -5.07 2.31
CA SER A 19 -39.60 -6.35 3.01
C SER A 19 -38.83 -7.37 2.17
N GLU A 20 -39.07 -7.42 0.84
CA GLU A 20 -38.35 -8.31 -0.08
C GLU A 20 -36.91 -7.84 -0.37
N ASP A 21 -36.64 -6.53 -0.25
CA ASP A 21 -35.27 -5.99 -0.27
C ASP A 21 -34.53 -6.20 1.06
N GLU A 22 -35.23 -6.24 2.21
CA GLU A 22 -34.62 -6.55 3.51
C GLU A 22 -34.12 -7.99 3.59
N ASP A 23 -34.84 -8.95 2.99
CA ASP A 23 -34.43 -10.36 2.92
C ASP A 23 -33.18 -10.59 2.04
N LYS A 24 -32.82 -9.65 1.14
CA LYS A 24 -31.63 -9.72 0.27
C LYS A 24 -30.35 -9.15 0.91
N LEU A 25 -30.44 -8.54 2.09
CA LEU A 25 -29.33 -7.83 2.73
C LEU A 25 -28.66 -8.63 3.85
N LEU A 26 -28.96 -9.91 3.98
CA LEU A 26 -28.40 -10.80 5.00
C LEU A 26 -26.98 -11.24 4.64
N CYS A 27 -26.05 -11.20 5.61
CA CYS A 27 -24.72 -11.80 5.44
C CYS A 27 -24.83 -13.32 5.29
N GLY A 28 -24.12 -13.91 4.32
CA GLY A 28 -24.20 -15.35 4.05
C GLY A 28 -23.47 -15.77 2.78
N TYR A 29 -23.49 -17.08 2.51
CA TYR A 29 -22.98 -17.66 1.27
C TYR A 29 -24.14 -18.21 0.45
N GLY A 30 -24.43 -17.58 -0.69
CA GLY A 30 -25.53 -17.97 -1.55
C GLY A 30 -26.85 -18.00 -0.77
N SER A 31 -27.46 -19.18 -0.63
CA SER A 31 -28.71 -19.37 0.10
C SER A 31 -28.55 -19.60 1.61
N CYS A 32 -27.32 -19.68 2.14
CA CYS A 32 -27.06 -19.96 3.55
C CYS A 32 -26.73 -18.66 4.30
N THR A 33 -27.68 -18.16 5.10
CA THR A 33 -27.58 -16.89 5.86
C THR A 33 -27.68 -17.15 7.37
N PRO A 34 -26.63 -17.69 8.02
CA PRO A 34 -26.71 -18.07 9.42
C PRO A 34 -26.84 -16.85 10.35
N GLN A 35 -27.67 -16.96 11.40
CA GLN A 35 -27.97 -15.87 12.33
C GLN A 35 -26.73 -15.36 13.10
N TRP A 36 -25.73 -16.21 13.36
CA TRP A 36 -24.50 -15.80 14.04
C TRP A 36 -23.65 -14.83 13.18
N LEU A 37 -23.73 -14.94 11.85
CA LEU A 37 -22.98 -14.11 10.92
C LEU A 37 -23.61 -12.71 10.78
N GLN A 38 -24.92 -12.60 10.98
CA GLN A 38 -25.62 -11.29 10.99
C GLN A 38 -25.13 -10.37 12.11
N ARG A 39 -24.60 -10.93 13.21
CA ARG A 39 -24.03 -10.13 14.31
C ARG A 39 -22.80 -9.31 13.88
N PHE A 40 -22.10 -9.77 12.83
CA PHE A 40 -20.93 -9.11 12.26
C PHE A 40 -21.28 -8.13 11.13
N HIS A 41 -22.57 -8.01 10.76
CA HIS A 41 -23.07 -7.13 9.72
C HIS A 41 -23.13 -5.65 10.18
N ASN A 42 -21.97 -5.04 10.41
CA ASN A 42 -21.86 -3.63 10.76
C ASN A 42 -20.62 -2.98 10.14
N ALA A 43 -20.64 -1.65 10.01
CA ALA A 43 -19.56 -0.86 9.40
C ALA A 43 -18.21 -1.03 10.11
N LYS A 44 -18.20 -1.33 11.41
CA LYS A 44 -16.96 -1.51 12.19
C LYS A 44 -16.25 -2.83 11.86
N CYS A 45 -17.01 -3.92 11.74
CA CYS A 45 -16.47 -5.22 11.37
C CYS A 45 -16.00 -5.22 9.92
N LEU A 46 -16.74 -4.56 9.04
CA LEU A 46 -16.31 -4.35 7.67
C LEU A 46 -15.02 -3.52 7.58
N LEU A 47 -14.93 -2.40 8.31
CA LEU A 47 -13.70 -1.59 8.40
C LEU A 47 -12.52 -2.43 8.87
N LEU A 48 -12.72 -3.30 9.87
CA LEU A 48 -11.69 -4.21 10.35
C LEU A 48 -11.23 -5.16 9.23
N MET A 49 -12.16 -5.82 8.53
CA MET A 49 -11.83 -6.76 7.45
C MET A 49 -11.11 -6.08 6.29
N LEU A 50 -11.62 -4.92 5.83
CA LEU A 50 -10.97 -4.11 4.80
C LEU A 50 -9.60 -3.61 5.24
N GLY A 51 -9.46 -3.25 6.52
CA GLY A 51 -8.19 -2.85 7.12
C GLY A 51 -7.16 -4.00 7.15
N ILE A 52 -7.59 -5.23 7.45
CA ILE A 52 -6.69 -6.39 7.41
C ILE A 52 -6.29 -6.72 5.95
N CYS A 53 -7.21 -6.64 5.00
CA CYS A 53 -6.87 -6.77 3.58
C CYS A 53 -5.84 -5.73 3.13
N ALA A 54 -6.07 -4.47 3.47
CA ALA A 54 -5.14 -3.40 3.14
C ALA A 54 -3.77 -3.58 3.83
N PHE A 55 -3.76 -4.05 5.08
CA PHE A 55 -2.55 -4.44 5.78
C PHE A 55 -1.77 -5.54 5.03
N ILE A 56 -2.43 -6.64 4.64
CA ILE A 56 -1.77 -7.76 3.92
C ILE A 56 -1.26 -7.31 2.57
N GLN A 57 -2.08 -6.56 1.83
CA GLN A 57 -1.66 -5.99 0.54
C GLN A 57 -0.42 -5.12 0.72
N SER A 58 -0.44 -4.20 1.69
CA SER A 58 0.68 -3.29 1.97
C SER A 58 1.92 -4.04 2.47
N PHE A 59 1.76 -5.06 3.29
CA PHE A 59 2.84 -5.96 3.73
C PHE A 59 3.54 -6.65 2.55
N VAL A 60 2.77 -7.18 1.60
CA VAL A 60 3.34 -7.86 0.43
C VAL A 60 3.99 -6.85 -0.51
N VAL A 61 3.23 -5.84 -0.93
CA VAL A 61 3.63 -4.94 -2.03
C VAL A 61 4.75 -3.99 -1.59
N ASN A 62 4.66 -3.43 -0.38
CA ASN A 62 5.59 -2.37 0.04
C ASN A 62 6.77 -2.89 0.87
N ALA A 63 6.81 -4.18 1.22
CA ALA A 63 7.92 -4.74 1.99
C ALA A 63 8.47 -6.05 1.44
N ILE A 64 7.68 -7.13 1.43
CA ILE A 64 8.19 -8.45 0.98
C ILE A 64 8.64 -8.42 -0.48
N PHE A 65 7.90 -7.71 -1.33
CA PHE A 65 8.20 -7.61 -2.75
C PHE A 65 9.54 -6.92 -3.06
N PRO A 66 9.82 -5.70 -2.55
CA PRO A 66 11.14 -5.06 -2.67
C PRO A 66 12.30 -5.91 -2.09
N VAL A 67 12.09 -6.56 -0.95
CA VAL A 67 13.10 -7.45 -0.33
C VAL A 67 13.41 -8.64 -1.26
N GLY A 68 12.38 -9.26 -1.83
CA GLY A 68 12.52 -10.35 -2.80
C GLY A 68 13.22 -9.91 -4.09
N LEU A 69 12.88 -8.73 -4.63
CA LEU A 69 13.51 -8.19 -5.86
C LEU A 69 15.03 -8.06 -5.71
N SER A 70 15.51 -7.42 -4.65
CA SER A 70 16.95 -7.27 -4.41
C SER A 70 17.67 -8.62 -4.26
N THR A 71 16.98 -9.62 -3.72
CA THR A 71 17.48 -10.98 -3.58
C THR A 71 17.59 -11.69 -4.93
N LEU A 72 16.59 -11.49 -5.80
CA LEU A 72 16.60 -12.02 -7.18
C LEU A 72 17.70 -11.38 -8.03
N GLU A 73 17.90 -10.06 -7.92
CA GLU A 73 19.03 -9.36 -8.57
C GLU A 73 20.35 -10.00 -8.20
N LYS A 74 20.59 -10.21 -6.89
CA LYS A 74 21.81 -10.83 -6.38
C LYS A 74 21.97 -12.26 -6.86
N ARG A 75 20.90 -13.07 -6.83
CA ARG A 75 20.94 -14.48 -7.21
C ARG A 75 21.21 -14.70 -8.70
N PHE A 76 20.46 -13.99 -9.54
CA PHE A 76 20.46 -14.19 -10.98
C PHE A 76 21.38 -13.22 -11.72
N LYS A 77 22.07 -12.33 -10.98
CA LYS A 77 22.91 -11.25 -11.53
C LYS A 77 22.13 -10.41 -12.54
N MET A 78 20.85 -10.16 -12.25
CA MET A 78 20.00 -9.34 -13.10
C MET A 78 20.36 -7.86 -12.92
N THR A 79 20.26 -7.11 -14.00
CA THR A 79 20.35 -5.64 -13.94
C THR A 79 19.06 -5.08 -13.32
N SER A 80 19.17 -3.91 -12.68
CA SER A 80 18.00 -3.22 -12.10
C SER A 80 16.94 -2.87 -13.15
N THR A 81 17.31 -2.77 -14.43
CA THR A 81 16.36 -2.61 -15.53
C THR A 81 15.48 -3.84 -15.70
N HIS A 82 16.05 -5.05 -15.66
CA HIS A 82 15.27 -6.28 -15.83
C HIS A 82 14.31 -6.48 -14.66
N THR A 83 14.75 -6.25 -13.43
CA THR A 83 13.92 -6.36 -12.24
C THR A 83 12.89 -5.23 -12.12
N GLY A 84 13.21 -4.02 -12.59
CA GLY A 84 12.25 -2.92 -12.73
C GLY A 84 11.13 -3.26 -13.72
N ILE A 85 11.44 -3.93 -14.83
CA ILE A 85 10.44 -4.43 -15.79
C ILE A 85 9.56 -5.51 -15.13
N ILE A 86 10.16 -6.47 -14.41
CA ILE A 86 9.42 -7.49 -13.66
C ILE A 86 8.50 -6.84 -12.62
N SER A 87 8.98 -5.82 -11.91
CA SER A 87 8.19 -5.04 -10.95
C SER A 87 6.98 -4.38 -11.59
N SER A 88 7.17 -3.75 -12.74
CA SER A 88 6.09 -3.05 -13.45
C SER A 88 5.04 -4.02 -13.97
N TRP A 89 5.43 -5.26 -14.30
CA TRP A 89 4.52 -6.28 -14.81
C TRP A 89 3.45 -6.66 -13.79
N TYR A 90 3.72 -6.55 -12.48
CA TYR A 90 2.70 -6.76 -11.45
C TYR A 90 1.52 -5.78 -11.62
N ASP A 91 1.79 -4.49 -11.78
CA ASP A 91 0.73 -3.48 -11.95
C ASP A 91 -0.06 -3.69 -13.25
N PHE A 92 0.62 -4.04 -14.34
CA PHE A 92 -0.03 -4.41 -15.60
C PHE A 92 -0.88 -5.68 -15.48
N ALA A 93 -0.38 -6.70 -14.78
CA ALA A 93 -1.13 -7.94 -14.55
C ALA A 93 -2.37 -7.66 -13.71
N VAL A 94 -2.29 -6.81 -12.69
CA VAL A 94 -3.47 -6.35 -11.93
C VAL A 94 -4.48 -5.69 -12.85
N LEU A 95 -4.06 -4.76 -13.72
CA LEU A 95 -4.96 -4.12 -14.69
C LEU A 95 -5.62 -5.13 -15.64
N LEU A 96 -4.85 -6.08 -16.17
CA LEU A 96 -5.33 -7.11 -17.10
C LEU A 96 -6.24 -8.16 -16.45
N VAL A 97 -6.11 -8.41 -15.15
CA VAL A 97 -6.95 -9.38 -14.42
C VAL A 97 -8.20 -8.69 -13.86
N VAL A 98 -8.04 -7.50 -13.27
CA VAL A 98 -9.16 -6.76 -12.67
C VAL A 98 -10.19 -6.36 -13.74
N PHE A 99 -9.75 -5.88 -14.91
CA PHE A 99 -10.67 -5.40 -15.93
C PHE A 99 -11.65 -6.50 -16.44
N PRO A 100 -11.19 -7.70 -16.83
CA PRO A 100 -12.07 -8.81 -17.18
C PRO A 100 -12.94 -9.31 -16.02
N VAL A 101 -12.37 -9.45 -14.82
CA VAL A 101 -13.13 -9.93 -13.65
C VAL A 101 -14.27 -8.98 -13.31
N CYS A 102 -14.03 -7.66 -13.35
CA CYS A 102 -15.08 -6.65 -13.20
C CYS A 102 -16.11 -6.69 -14.33
N HIS A 103 -15.66 -6.85 -15.58
CA HIS A 103 -16.53 -6.77 -16.75
C HIS A 103 -17.45 -7.99 -16.90
N TRP A 104 -16.89 -9.21 -16.80
CA TRP A 104 -17.64 -10.45 -16.97
C TRP A 104 -18.30 -10.96 -15.68
N GLY A 105 -17.84 -10.52 -14.50
CA GLY A 105 -18.36 -11.00 -13.23
C GLY A 105 -19.76 -10.50 -12.83
N ASN A 106 -20.44 -9.69 -13.65
CA ASN A 106 -21.68 -8.94 -13.29
C ASN A 106 -21.58 -8.13 -11.97
N SER A 107 -20.38 -8.07 -11.40
CA SER A 107 -20.03 -7.33 -10.21
C SER A 107 -19.35 -6.06 -10.70
N VAL A 108 -20.11 -4.99 -10.75
CA VAL A 108 -19.60 -3.60 -10.85
C VAL A 108 -18.59 -3.29 -9.71
N GLY A 109 -18.42 -4.20 -8.74
CA GLY A 109 -17.62 -4.03 -7.52
C GLY A 109 -16.31 -4.83 -7.39
N SER A 110 -15.75 -5.45 -8.44
CA SER A 110 -14.45 -6.16 -8.30
C SER A 110 -13.21 -5.31 -8.64
N THR A 111 -13.32 -3.97 -8.57
CA THR A 111 -12.21 -3.01 -8.69
C THR A 111 -11.30 -3.13 -7.44
N PRO A 112 -10.05 -2.63 -7.41
CA PRO A 112 -9.10 -2.92 -6.33
C PRO A 112 -9.69 -2.63 -4.95
N LEU A 113 -9.47 -3.56 -4.01
CA LEU A 113 -9.93 -3.49 -2.62
C LEU A 113 -9.59 -2.13 -1.95
N PHE A 114 -8.49 -1.50 -2.37
CA PHE A 114 -8.09 -0.18 -1.89
C PHE A 114 -9.02 0.95 -2.33
N SER A 115 -9.42 0.98 -3.61
CA SER A 115 -10.28 2.03 -4.15
C SER A 115 -11.74 1.84 -3.74
N ILE A 116 -12.27 0.62 -3.85
CA ILE A 116 -13.66 0.37 -3.43
C ILE A 116 -13.79 0.31 -1.92
N GLY A 117 -12.83 -0.27 -1.20
CA GLY A 117 -12.92 -0.35 0.25
C GLY A 117 -13.04 1.02 0.89
N THR A 118 -12.26 2.00 0.40
CA THR A 118 -12.34 3.39 0.88
C THR A 118 -13.62 4.10 0.45
N THR A 119 -14.06 3.97 -0.80
CA THR A 119 -15.35 4.57 -1.24
C THR A 119 -16.53 3.91 -0.54
N PHE A 120 -16.48 2.61 -0.32
CA PHE A 120 -17.51 1.86 0.39
C PHE A 120 -17.58 2.33 1.84
N ILE A 121 -16.45 2.51 2.53
CA ILE A 121 -16.44 3.10 3.88
C ILE A 121 -17.04 4.51 3.87
N ASP A 122 -16.68 5.35 2.90
CA ASP A 122 -17.18 6.73 2.78
C ASP A 122 -18.70 6.79 2.53
N GLU A 123 -19.22 5.92 1.67
CA GLU A 123 -20.65 5.84 1.34
C GLU A 123 -21.50 5.19 2.45
N ASN A 124 -20.90 4.30 3.25
CA ASN A 124 -21.63 3.56 4.30
C ASN A 124 -21.56 4.22 5.69
N VAL A 125 -20.76 5.27 5.86
CA VAL A 125 -20.57 5.97 7.14
C VAL A 125 -21.02 7.42 7.01
N SER A 126 -21.52 8.03 8.10
CA SER A 126 -21.89 9.45 8.07
C SER A 126 -20.74 10.36 7.61
N GLN A 127 -21.04 11.36 6.76
CA GLN A 127 -20.07 12.32 6.21
C GLN A 127 -19.20 13.03 7.27
N LYS A 128 -19.72 13.22 8.49
CA LYS A 128 -18.94 13.79 9.61
C LYS A 128 -17.94 12.81 10.23
N ALA A 129 -18.21 11.51 10.14
CA ALA A 129 -17.36 10.46 10.70
C ALA A 129 -16.43 9.83 9.65
N SER A 130 -16.77 9.89 8.36
CA SER A 130 -15.99 9.32 7.26
C SER A 130 -14.48 9.65 7.33
N PRO A 131 -14.05 10.93 7.53
CA PRO A 131 -12.62 11.25 7.59
C PRO A 131 -11.85 10.49 8.67
N VAL A 132 -12.50 10.17 9.80
CA VAL A 132 -11.88 9.39 10.88
C VAL A 132 -11.80 7.91 10.52
N TYR A 133 -12.82 7.36 9.86
CA TYR A 133 -12.82 5.96 9.42
C TYR A 133 -11.77 5.73 8.33
N LEU A 134 -11.65 6.64 7.38
CA LEU A 134 -10.60 6.63 6.36
C LEU A 134 -9.20 6.77 6.98
N ALA A 135 -9.04 7.61 8.00
CA ALA A 135 -7.78 7.72 8.73
C ALA A 135 -7.42 6.43 9.48
N ILE A 136 -8.39 5.75 10.11
CA ILE A 136 -8.17 4.43 10.74
C ILE A 136 -7.72 3.40 9.69
N HIS A 137 -8.38 3.36 8.54
CA HIS A 137 -8.01 2.47 7.44
C HIS A 137 -6.57 2.73 6.94
N ALA A 138 -6.20 4.00 6.76
CA ALA A 138 -4.85 4.39 6.36
C ALA A 138 -3.80 3.95 7.40
N VAL A 139 -4.06 4.17 8.70
CA VAL A 139 -3.16 3.73 9.78
C VAL A 139 -2.98 2.21 9.77
N LEU A 140 -4.06 1.42 9.63
CA LEU A 140 -3.98 -0.04 9.52
C LEU A 140 -3.12 -0.48 8.33
N THR A 141 -3.22 0.25 7.21
CA THR A 141 -2.41 0.00 6.01
C THR A 141 -0.92 0.30 6.24
N SER A 142 -0.60 1.33 7.03
CA SER A 142 0.78 1.72 7.35
C SER A 142 1.53 0.72 8.25
N PHE A 143 0.82 -0.14 8.99
CA PHE A 143 1.47 -1.22 9.74
C PHE A 143 2.07 -2.30 8.83
N GLY A 144 1.49 -2.51 7.64
CA GLY A 144 1.91 -3.55 6.68
C GLY A 144 3.39 -3.48 6.32
N PRO A 145 3.89 -2.35 5.79
CA PRO A 145 5.28 -2.20 5.39
C PRO A 145 6.23 -2.32 6.59
N VAL A 146 5.86 -1.77 7.75
CA VAL A 146 6.67 -1.84 8.97
C VAL A 146 6.90 -3.29 9.38
N ILE A 147 5.83 -4.05 9.59
CA ILE A 147 5.93 -5.46 9.99
C ILE A 147 6.59 -6.28 8.87
N GLY A 148 6.28 -5.99 7.62
CA GLY A 148 6.85 -6.66 6.46
C GLY A 148 8.36 -6.51 6.32
N VAL A 149 8.92 -5.33 6.63
CA VAL A 149 10.38 -5.13 6.58
C VAL A 149 11.07 -5.94 7.69
N PHE A 150 10.50 -5.99 8.90
CA PHE A 150 11.06 -6.83 9.98
C PHE A 150 10.98 -8.32 9.63
N VAL A 151 9.82 -8.79 9.17
CA VAL A 151 9.65 -10.19 8.75
C VAL A 151 10.55 -10.51 7.57
N GLY A 152 10.63 -9.64 6.57
CA GLY A 152 11.52 -9.78 5.41
C GLY A 152 12.98 -9.86 5.82
N GLY A 153 13.45 -8.96 6.70
CA GLY A 153 14.81 -8.99 7.26
C GLY A 153 15.10 -10.27 8.05
N PHE A 154 14.12 -10.79 8.79
CA PHE A 154 14.23 -12.09 9.46
C PHE A 154 14.32 -13.24 8.46
N LEU A 155 13.48 -13.25 7.41
CA LEU A 155 13.51 -14.28 6.36
C LEU A 155 14.84 -14.31 5.60
N LEU A 156 15.55 -13.18 5.51
CA LEU A 156 16.90 -13.13 4.93
C LEU A 156 17.96 -13.91 5.74
N ASN A 157 17.69 -14.18 7.03
CA ASN A 157 18.58 -14.93 7.91
C ASN A 157 18.41 -16.46 7.79
N ILE A 158 17.42 -16.91 7.04
CA ILE A 158 17.17 -18.32 6.72
C ILE A 158 17.69 -18.56 5.30
N TYR A 159 18.53 -19.58 5.10
CA TYR A 159 19.04 -19.93 3.79
C TYR A 159 17.89 -20.40 2.89
N ASP A 160 17.86 -20.01 1.62
CA ASP A 160 16.74 -20.30 0.73
C ASP A 160 16.52 -21.79 0.46
N ASP A 161 17.60 -22.56 0.36
CA ASP A 161 17.61 -24.00 0.10
C ASP A 161 17.79 -24.81 1.41
N PHE A 162 17.22 -24.33 2.52
CA PHE A 162 17.31 -25.01 3.83
C PHE A 162 16.69 -26.42 3.84
N ASP A 163 15.77 -26.72 2.93
CA ASP A 163 15.09 -28.01 2.80
C ASP A 163 15.87 -29.01 1.92
N ARG A 164 17.00 -28.59 1.31
CA ARG A 164 17.84 -29.50 0.50
C ARG A 164 18.82 -30.27 1.38
N VAL A 165 18.84 -31.59 1.20
CA VAL A 165 19.74 -32.51 1.91
C VAL A 165 21.21 -32.22 1.57
N ASP A 166 21.51 -31.81 0.34
CA ASP A 166 22.87 -31.50 -0.14
C ASP A 166 23.17 -29.98 -0.13
N HIS A 167 22.90 -29.29 0.99
CA HIS A 167 23.27 -27.88 1.09
C HIS A 167 24.79 -27.74 1.27
N PRO A 168 25.46 -26.89 0.46
CA PRO A 168 26.87 -26.62 0.68
C PRO A 168 27.05 -25.95 2.05
N PRO A 169 28.21 -26.07 2.72
CA PRO A 169 28.47 -25.43 4.00
C PRO A 169 28.66 -23.91 3.81
N ILE A 170 27.55 -23.21 3.55
CA ILE A 170 27.49 -21.78 3.30
C ILE A 170 27.09 -21.10 4.60
N THR A 171 28.00 -20.28 5.14
CA THR A 171 27.73 -19.42 6.30
C THR A 171 27.11 -18.10 5.86
N ARG A 172 26.41 -17.38 6.75
CA ARG A 172 25.80 -16.06 6.45
C ARG A 172 26.75 -15.02 5.85
N SER A 173 28.04 -15.13 6.13
CA SER A 173 29.07 -14.22 5.61
C SER A 173 29.50 -14.55 4.17
N ASP A 174 29.05 -15.65 3.58
CA ASP A 174 29.37 -15.99 2.19
C ASP A 174 28.56 -15.09 1.23
N PRO A 175 29.19 -14.48 0.22
CA PRO A 175 28.49 -13.63 -0.75
C PRO A 175 27.38 -14.37 -1.52
N ARG A 176 27.42 -15.71 -1.58
CA ARG A 176 26.39 -16.55 -2.22
C ARG A 176 25.17 -16.78 -1.33
N TRP A 177 25.18 -16.32 -0.07
CA TRP A 177 24.02 -16.40 0.81
C TRP A 177 22.83 -15.65 0.23
N ILE A 178 21.74 -16.38 0.06
CA ILE A 178 20.45 -15.92 -0.43
C ILE A 178 19.40 -16.30 0.63
N GLY A 179 18.60 -15.32 1.02
CA GLY A 179 17.55 -15.52 2.02
C GLY A 179 16.32 -16.23 1.47
N ALA A 180 15.53 -16.87 2.33
CA ALA A 180 14.28 -17.54 1.99
C ALA A 180 13.12 -16.55 1.72
N TRP A 181 13.29 -15.69 0.72
CA TRP A 181 12.39 -14.59 0.36
C TRP A 181 10.97 -15.04 -0.04
N TRP A 182 10.83 -16.25 -0.60
CA TRP A 182 9.57 -16.79 -1.12
C TRP A 182 8.56 -17.14 -0.01
N ILE A 183 9.03 -17.39 1.22
CA ILE A 183 8.17 -17.75 2.37
C ILE A 183 7.16 -16.63 2.66
N GLY A 184 7.60 -15.37 2.57
CA GLY A 184 6.75 -14.21 2.83
C GLY A 184 5.56 -14.12 1.87
N PHE A 185 5.77 -14.48 0.60
CA PHE A 185 4.70 -14.53 -0.40
C PHE A 185 3.70 -15.64 -0.10
N LEU A 186 4.16 -16.86 0.19
CA LEU A 186 3.28 -17.99 0.50
C LEU A 186 2.42 -17.72 1.74
N ALA A 187 3.04 -17.25 2.83
CA ALA A 187 2.32 -16.91 4.05
C ALA A 187 1.24 -15.84 3.80
N SER A 188 1.59 -14.83 3.01
CA SER A 188 0.66 -13.75 2.67
C SER A 188 -0.49 -14.23 1.79
N SER A 189 -0.23 -15.09 0.79
CA SER A 189 -1.28 -15.69 -0.03
C SER A 189 -2.27 -16.53 0.78
N ILE A 190 -1.78 -17.33 1.72
CA ILE A 190 -2.64 -18.11 2.63
C ILE A 190 -3.49 -17.17 3.49
N SER A 191 -2.87 -16.13 4.07
CA SER A 191 -3.61 -15.16 4.90
C SER A 191 -4.68 -14.42 4.10
N ALA A 192 -4.39 -14.04 2.85
CA ALA A 192 -5.34 -13.38 1.97
C ALA A 192 -6.54 -14.29 1.64
N LEU A 193 -6.30 -15.59 1.38
CA LEU A 193 -7.37 -16.57 1.15
C LEU A 193 -8.27 -16.76 2.38
N VAL A 194 -7.67 -16.78 3.57
CA VAL A 194 -8.42 -16.90 4.83
C VAL A 194 -9.35 -15.72 5.05
N ILE A 195 -8.94 -14.51 4.68
CA ILE A 195 -9.74 -13.28 4.86
C ILE A 195 -10.72 -13.04 3.70
N ALA A 196 -10.38 -13.50 2.50
CA ALA A 196 -11.30 -13.48 1.37
C ALA A 196 -12.60 -14.21 1.71
N PHE A 197 -12.53 -15.32 2.46
CA PHE A 197 -13.71 -16.07 2.86
C PHE A 197 -14.71 -15.18 3.64
N PRO A 198 -14.41 -14.62 4.82
CA PRO A 198 -15.32 -13.70 5.53
C PRO A 198 -15.86 -12.54 4.71
N ILE A 199 -15.04 -11.94 3.84
CA ILE A 199 -15.46 -10.78 3.03
C ILE A 199 -16.51 -11.18 1.99
N LEU A 200 -16.39 -12.36 1.39
CA LEU A 200 -17.40 -12.88 0.46
C LEU A 200 -18.74 -13.16 1.14
N ALA A 201 -18.76 -13.30 2.46
CA ALA A 201 -19.97 -13.51 3.24
C ALA A 201 -20.68 -12.20 3.62
N PHE A 202 -20.03 -11.05 3.48
CA PHE A 202 -20.64 -9.76 3.78
C PHE A 202 -21.72 -9.41 2.76
N ALA A 203 -22.84 -8.89 3.25
CA ALA A 203 -23.90 -8.41 2.37
C ALA A 203 -23.40 -7.23 1.51
N ARG A 204 -23.94 -7.17 0.29
CA ARG A 204 -23.58 -6.16 -0.71
C ARG A 204 -23.82 -4.72 -0.25
N GLU A 205 -24.79 -4.49 0.62
CA GLU A 205 -25.08 -3.18 1.22
C GLU A 205 -25.30 -3.32 2.73
N LEU A 206 -24.85 -2.32 3.50
CA LEU A 206 -25.13 -2.24 4.93
C LEU A 206 -26.50 -1.55 5.16
N PRO A 207 -27.31 -2.00 6.14
CA PRO A 207 -28.62 -1.39 6.44
C PRO A 207 -28.51 0.11 6.78
N GLU A 208 -27.40 0.48 7.42
CA GLU A 208 -27.06 1.86 7.79
C GLU A 208 -26.88 2.76 6.55
N ALA A 209 -26.34 2.22 5.45
CA ALA A 209 -26.13 2.96 4.20
C ALA A 209 -27.44 3.28 3.48
N LYS A 210 -28.45 2.41 3.55
CA LYS A 210 -29.79 2.66 2.97
C LYS A 210 -30.45 3.88 3.61
N HIS A 211 -30.34 4.02 4.93
CA HIS A 211 -30.87 5.17 5.66
C HIS A 211 -30.12 6.48 5.34
N HIS A 212 -28.80 6.42 5.13
CA HIS A 212 -28.00 7.58 4.71
C HIS A 212 -28.32 8.00 3.28
N ARG A 213 -28.37 7.05 2.34
CA ARG A 213 -28.71 7.31 0.94
C ARG A 213 -30.13 7.86 0.78
N ALA A 214 -31.09 7.38 1.56
CA ALA A 214 -32.45 7.93 1.57
C ALA A 214 -32.50 9.39 2.05
N LYS A 215 -31.62 9.79 2.98
CA LYS A 215 -31.48 11.21 3.39
C LYS A 215 -30.87 12.08 2.30
N ASP A 216 -29.85 11.58 1.60
CA ASP A 216 -29.18 12.32 0.53
C ASP A 216 -30.07 12.46 -0.71
N VAL A 217 -30.82 11.41 -1.06
CA VAL A 217 -31.83 11.41 -2.13
C VAL A 217 -32.94 12.42 -1.82
N ASN A 218 -33.41 12.51 -0.57
CA ASN A 218 -34.38 13.54 -0.18
C ASN A 218 -33.83 14.97 -0.31
N GLN A 219 -32.54 15.19 -0.03
CA GLN A 219 -31.90 16.49 -0.26
C GLN A 219 -31.73 16.80 -1.76
N CYS A 220 -31.35 15.81 -2.56
CA CYS A 220 -31.28 15.97 -4.02
C CYS A 220 -32.65 16.21 -4.65
N HIS A 221 -33.72 15.55 -4.19
CA HIS A 221 -35.08 15.83 -4.65
C HIS A 221 -35.62 17.18 -4.15
N ALA A 222 -35.16 17.66 -2.98
CA ALA A 222 -35.47 19.00 -2.51
C ALA A 222 -34.78 20.09 -3.37
N VAL A 223 -33.61 19.79 -3.96
CA VAL A 223 -32.89 20.68 -4.88
C VAL A 223 -33.37 20.49 -6.33
N ALA A 224 -33.74 19.28 -6.72
CA ALA A 224 -34.25 18.91 -8.04
C ALA A 224 -35.79 18.87 -8.02
N ALA A 225 -36.42 20.05 -7.93
CA ALA A 225 -37.87 20.21 -8.04
C ALA A 225 -38.43 19.91 -9.46
N ASN A 226 -37.70 19.19 -10.32
CA ASN A 226 -38.15 18.76 -11.64
C ASN A 226 -38.11 17.22 -11.72
N PRO A 227 -39.27 16.53 -11.56
CA PRO A 227 -39.36 15.06 -11.50
C PRO A 227 -39.06 14.31 -12.81
N ASN A 228 -38.63 15.00 -13.88
CA ASN A 228 -38.54 14.44 -15.24
C ASN A 228 -37.12 14.37 -15.81
N GLU A 229 -36.08 14.65 -15.03
CA GLU A 229 -34.70 14.54 -15.50
C GLU A 229 -34.24 13.07 -15.47
N LYS A 230 -34.40 12.38 -16.61
CA LYS A 230 -33.89 11.01 -16.79
C LYS A 230 -32.37 10.97 -16.55
N ALA A 231 -31.90 9.94 -15.86
CA ALA A 231 -30.48 9.68 -15.63
C ALA A 231 -29.68 9.80 -16.94
N PRO A 232 -28.48 10.43 -16.93
CA PRO A 232 -27.79 10.81 -18.15
C PRO A 232 -27.46 9.59 -19.01
N LYS A 233 -27.98 9.55 -20.25
CA LYS A 233 -27.61 8.56 -21.28
C LYS A 233 -26.14 8.67 -21.77
N ASP A 234 -25.36 9.51 -21.10
CA ASP A 234 -24.03 9.99 -21.49
C ASP A 234 -22.89 9.24 -20.76
N ALA A 235 -23.15 8.04 -20.22
CA ALA A 235 -22.14 7.23 -19.50
C ALA A 235 -20.85 7.00 -20.32
N LYS A 236 -20.96 6.91 -21.66
CA LYS A 236 -19.80 6.77 -22.57
C LYS A 236 -18.94 8.03 -22.65
N LYS A 237 -19.48 9.21 -22.37
CA LYS A 237 -18.76 10.50 -22.36
C LYS A 237 -18.27 10.89 -20.96
N LEU A 238 -18.72 10.17 -19.94
CA LEU A 238 -18.36 10.40 -18.55
C LEU A 238 -16.84 10.41 -18.28
N PRO A 239 -16.02 9.44 -18.78
CA PRO A 239 -14.58 9.47 -18.51
C PRO A 239 -13.90 10.70 -19.12
N ILE A 240 -14.31 11.12 -20.32
CA ILE A 240 -13.77 12.32 -20.98
C ILE A 240 -14.16 13.59 -20.21
N LYS A 241 -15.40 13.67 -19.71
CA LYS A 241 -15.85 14.80 -18.87
C LYS A 241 -15.09 14.85 -17.53
N ILE A 242 -14.79 13.69 -16.93
CA ILE A 242 -13.99 13.57 -15.70
C ILE A 242 -12.55 14.03 -15.94
N CYS A 243 -11.89 13.56 -17.00
CA CYS A 243 -10.51 13.96 -17.33
C CYS A 243 -10.37 15.43 -17.74
N ARG A 244 -11.47 16.09 -18.11
CA ARG A 244 -11.48 17.53 -18.42
C ARG A 244 -11.77 18.40 -17.18
N ASN A 245 -12.14 17.79 -16.06
CA ASN A 245 -12.38 18.51 -14.81
C ASN A 245 -11.02 18.84 -14.14
N PRO A 246 -10.64 20.13 -14.04
CA PRO A 246 -9.33 20.52 -13.53
C PRO A 246 -9.13 20.09 -12.06
N THR A 247 -10.17 20.12 -11.23
CA THR A 247 -10.07 19.69 -9.83
C THR A 247 -9.72 18.21 -9.73
N PHE A 248 -10.37 17.38 -10.55
CA PHE A 248 -10.11 15.94 -10.56
C PHE A 248 -8.68 15.63 -11.03
N VAL A 249 -8.22 16.29 -12.09
CA VAL A 249 -6.85 16.13 -12.59
C VAL A 249 -5.82 16.56 -11.53
N VAL A 250 -6.03 17.68 -10.84
CA VAL A 250 -5.14 18.14 -9.76
C VAL A 250 -5.09 17.13 -8.60
N CYS A 251 -6.24 16.58 -8.18
CA CYS A 251 -6.28 15.54 -7.14
C CYS A 251 -5.49 14.27 -7.55
N ILE A 252 -5.59 13.85 -8.80
CA ILE A 252 -4.78 12.72 -9.32
C ILE A 252 -3.29 13.07 -9.24
N MET A 253 -2.90 14.25 -9.71
CA MET A 253 -1.49 14.66 -9.69
C MET A 253 -0.93 14.67 -8.26
N ILE A 254 -1.69 15.22 -7.30
CA ILE A 254 -1.31 15.20 -5.87
C ILE A 254 -1.11 13.76 -5.39
N GLY A 255 -2.05 12.85 -5.69
CA GLY A 255 -1.95 11.45 -5.29
C GLY A 255 -0.75 10.72 -5.93
N ILE A 256 -0.38 11.05 -7.17
CA ILE A 256 0.82 10.51 -7.82
C ILE A 256 2.08 10.96 -7.07
N PHE A 257 2.23 12.26 -6.79
CA PHE A 257 3.39 12.78 -6.08
C PHE A 257 3.49 12.22 -4.65
N GLU A 258 2.37 12.12 -3.96
CA GLU A 258 2.30 11.50 -2.63
C GLU A 258 2.75 10.02 -2.69
N SER A 259 2.28 9.26 -3.68
CA SER A 259 2.66 7.86 -3.86
C SER A 259 4.15 7.70 -4.16
N ILE A 260 4.74 8.58 -4.98
CA ILE A 260 6.19 8.57 -5.26
C ILE A 260 6.98 8.79 -3.97
N ILE A 261 6.56 9.74 -3.13
CA ILE A 261 7.22 10.01 -1.85
C ILE A 261 7.11 8.78 -0.94
N ILE A 262 5.90 8.26 -0.71
CA ILE A 262 5.69 7.14 0.20
C ILE A 262 6.46 5.90 -0.25
N ASN A 263 6.35 5.52 -1.53
CA ASN A 263 7.02 4.33 -2.06
C ASN A 263 8.55 4.51 -2.11
N GLY A 264 9.04 5.70 -2.44
CA GLY A 264 10.47 6.02 -2.42
C GLY A 264 11.06 5.94 -1.01
N PHE A 265 10.38 6.52 -0.02
CA PHE A 265 10.81 6.42 1.38
C PHE A 265 10.75 4.96 1.87
N ALA A 266 9.67 4.23 1.62
CA ALA A 266 9.54 2.83 2.06
C ALA A 266 10.65 1.93 1.50
N ALA A 267 11.00 2.08 0.21
CA ALA A 267 11.99 1.25 -0.45
C ALA A 267 13.44 1.62 -0.10
N PHE A 268 13.77 2.91 -0.08
CA PHE A 268 15.16 3.36 0.00
C PHE A 268 15.60 3.82 1.38
N MET A 269 14.69 4.28 2.24
CA MET A 269 15.06 4.83 3.55
C MET A 269 15.84 3.84 4.43
N PRO A 270 15.44 2.56 4.58
CA PRO A 270 16.21 1.62 5.41
C PRO A 270 17.65 1.46 4.91
N LYS A 271 17.84 1.37 3.59
CA LYS A 271 19.15 1.18 2.95
C LYS A 271 20.03 2.42 3.04
N ILE A 272 19.42 3.60 2.91
CA ILE A 272 20.10 4.88 3.12
C ILE A 272 20.57 4.98 4.57
N LEU A 273 19.71 4.68 5.55
CA LEU A 273 20.07 4.71 6.97
C LEU A 273 21.15 3.66 7.31
N GLU A 274 21.05 2.46 6.75
CA GLU A 274 22.07 1.41 6.91
C GLU A 274 23.44 1.89 6.41
N THR A 275 23.47 2.51 5.23
CA THR A 275 24.72 3.01 4.61
C THR A 275 25.28 4.23 5.35
N LEU A 276 24.44 5.23 5.65
CA LEU A 276 24.86 6.47 6.29
C LEU A 276 25.29 6.28 7.76
N LEU A 277 24.58 5.42 8.49
CA LEU A 277 24.85 5.18 9.91
C LEU A 277 25.79 3.99 10.14
N SER A 278 26.08 3.21 9.09
CA SER A 278 26.87 1.97 9.16
C SER A 278 26.36 1.00 10.24
N THR A 279 25.04 0.93 10.39
CA THR A 279 24.36 0.07 11.36
C THR A 279 23.87 -1.22 10.69
N THR A 280 23.42 -2.18 11.49
CA THR A 280 22.79 -3.39 10.94
C THR A 280 21.48 -3.07 10.20
N PRO A 281 21.06 -3.87 9.21
CA PRO A 281 19.78 -3.70 8.52
C PRO A 281 18.60 -3.58 9.50
N MET A 282 18.63 -4.34 10.60
CA MET A 282 17.58 -4.32 11.61
C MET A 282 17.43 -2.97 12.32
N ILE A 283 18.55 -2.34 12.72
CA ILE A 283 18.54 -1.03 13.40
C ILE A 283 18.11 0.06 12.41
N ALA A 284 18.60 0.00 11.17
CA ALA A 284 18.21 0.94 10.12
C ALA A 284 16.72 0.84 9.76
N SER A 285 16.20 -0.38 9.64
CA SER A 285 14.77 -0.64 9.46
C SER A 285 13.94 -0.12 10.64
N TYR A 286 14.40 -0.32 11.88
CA TYR A 286 13.74 0.25 13.06
C TYR A 286 13.66 1.78 13.01
N LEU A 287 14.77 2.47 12.72
CA LEU A 287 14.78 3.92 12.59
C LEU A 287 13.86 4.42 11.47
N SER A 288 13.83 3.73 10.33
CA SER A 288 12.92 4.06 9.22
C SER A 288 11.44 3.91 9.61
N SER A 289 11.12 2.92 10.47
CA SER A 289 9.74 2.65 10.90
C SER A 289 9.15 3.76 11.79
N VAL A 290 9.99 4.48 12.54
CA VAL A 290 9.56 5.62 13.37
C VAL A 290 8.90 6.71 12.51
N VAL A 291 9.43 6.95 11.31
CA VAL A 291 8.88 7.93 10.36
C VAL A 291 7.49 7.52 9.88
N ILE A 292 7.30 6.23 9.59
CA ILE A 292 6.00 5.68 9.15
C ILE A 292 4.95 5.83 10.27
N PHE A 293 5.32 5.57 11.53
CA PHE A 293 4.41 5.79 12.66
C PHE A 293 4.07 7.27 12.88
N ALA A 294 5.03 8.17 12.70
CA ALA A 294 4.78 9.61 12.77
C ALA A 294 3.80 10.05 11.67
N ALA A 295 3.96 9.55 10.44
CA ALA A 295 3.03 9.81 9.34
C ALA A 295 1.62 9.27 9.63
N ALA A 296 1.51 8.03 10.13
CA ALA A 296 0.25 7.41 10.52
C ALA A 296 -0.47 8.19 11.63
N ALA A 297 0.27 8.66 12.63
CA ALA A 297 -0.26 9.52 13.68
C ALA A 297 -0.75 10.87 13.12
N GLY A 298 -0.01 11.48 12.18
CA GLY A 298 -0.40 12.70 11.48
C GLY A 298 -1.72 12.55 10.72
N VAL A 299 -1.91 11.45 9.98
CA VAL A 299 -3.16 11.13 9.27
C VAL A 299 -4.32 10.98 10.25
N MET A 300 -4.11 10.29 11.37
CA MET A 300 -5.14 10.13 12.42
C MET A 300 -5.57 11.46 13.02
N VAL A 301 -4.59 12.31 13.41
CA VAL A 301 -4.85 13.65 13.95
C VAL A 301 -5.55 14.51 12.90
N GLY A 302 -5.11 14.48 11.65
CA GLY A 302 -5.73 15.19 10.54
C GLY A 302 -7.20 14.83 10.34
N GLY A 303 -7.53 13.53 10.35
CA GLY A 303 -8.92 13.05 10.27
C GLY A 303 -9.79 13.55 11.43
N MET A 304 -9.26 13.56 12.66
CA MET A 304 -9.97 14.09 13.83
C MET A 304 -10.16 15.61 13.77
N VAL A 305 -9.15 16.34 13.30
CA VAL A 305 -9.19 17.80 13.13
C VAL A 305 -10.23 18.19 12.08
N ILE A 306 -10.26 17.52 10.92
CA ILE A 306 -11.26 17.79 9.86
C ILE A 306 -12.69 17.57 10.38
N ARG A 307 -12.89 16.52 11.18
CA ARG A 307 -14.19 16.25 11.83
C ARG A 307 -14.64 17.36 12.78
N LYS A 308 -13.73 18.08 13.42
CA LYS A 308 -14.02 19.11 14.44
C LYS A 308 -14.03 20.53 13.89
N LEU A 309 -13.11 20.88 12.99
CA LEU A 309 -12.81 22.26 12.59
C LEU A 309 -13.25 22.63 11.16
N GLN A 310 -13.75 21.68 10.36
CA GLN A 310 -14.15 21.90 8.95
C GLN A 310 -13.00 22.46 8.06
N LEU A 311 -13.26 22.66 6.75
CA LEU A 311 -12.25 22.88 5.69
C LEU A 311 -11.32 24.10 5.86
N GLN A 312 -11.56 24.99 6.82
CA GLN A 312 -10.83 26.26 6.97
C GLN A 312 -9.34 26.09 7.31
N MET A 313 -8.94 24.95 7.89
CA MET A 313 -7.56 24.72 8.34
C MET A 313 -6.64 24.09 7.29
N ILE A 314 -7.15 23.68 6.11
CA ILE A 314 -6.35 22.95 5.11
C ILE A 314 -5.17 23.78 4.61
N ILE A 315 -5.37 25.07 4.36
CA ILE A 315 -4.33 25.98 3.89
C ILE A 315 -3.23 26.12 4.94
N VAL A 316 -3.62 26.28 6.22
CA VAL A 316 -2.66 26.39 7.34
C VAL A 316 -1.83 25.11 7.46
N CYS A 317 -2.45 23.94 7.37
CA CYS A 317 -1.73 22.66 7.39
C CYS A 317 -0.74 22.51 6.23
N HIS A 318 -1.09 22.95 5.02
CA HIS A 318 -0.18 22.91 3.87
C HIS A 318 1.01 23.87 4.03
N VAL A 319 0.78 25.07 4.58
CA VAL A 319 1.86 26.02 4.86
C VAL A 319 2.82 25.47 5.91
N ILE A 320 2.29 24.87 6.99
CA ILE A 320 3.11 24.20 8.01
C ILE A 320 3.93 23.06 7.39
N ALA A 321 3.32 22.21 6.55
CA ALA A 321 4.02 21.13 5.87
C ALA A 321 5.14 21.64 4.94
N LEU A 322 4.93 22.75 4.23
CA LEU A 322 5.96 23.39 3.40
C LEU A 322 7.16 23.82 4.25
N ILE A 323 6.91 24.44 5.40
CA ILE A 323 7.96 24.87 6.34
C ILE A 323 8.75 23.67 6.83
N PHE A 324 8.09 22.59 7.26
CA PHE A 324 8.80 21.38 7.72
C PHE A 324 9.60 20.69 6.61
N THR A 325 9.13 20.74 5.36
CA THR A 325 9.87 20.20 4.19
C THR A 325 11.22 20.92 3.99
N THR A 326 11.36 22.18 4.39
CA THR A 326 12.66 22.88 4.35
C THR A 326 13.72 22.25 5.26
N GLY A 327 13.31 21.43 6.24
CA GLY A 327 14.23 20.62 7.05
C GLY A 327 15.03 19.60 6.24
N LEU A 328 14.57 19.20 5.05
CA LEU A 328 15.35 18.35 4.13
C LEU A 328 16.56 19.06 3.53
N LEU A 329 16.65 20.39 3.63
CA LEU A 329 17.83 21.16 3.23
C LEU A 329 18.96 21.07 4.26
N VAL A 330 18.69 20.51 5.44
CA VAL A 330 19.72 20.25 6.45
C VAL A 330 20.52 19.02 6.02
N HIS A 331 21.69 19.27 5.44
CA HIS A 331 22.62 18.23 5.04
C HIS A 331 23.60 17.90 6.17
N CYS A 332 23.86 16.61 6.40
CA CYS A 332 24.94 16.14 7.26
C CYS A 332 26.12 15.74 6.37
N PRO A 333 27.38 16.16 6.69
CA PRO A 333 28.53 15.80 5.88
C PRO A 333 28.67 14.28 5.75
N GLN A 334 28.90 13.81 4.51
CA GLN A 334 29.12 12.40 4.23
C GLN A 334 30.28 11.83 5.04
N ARG A 335 30.14 10.59 5.53
CA ARG A 335 31.26 9.83 6.09
C ARG A 335 32.35 9.69 5.04
N GLN A 336 33.58 10.01 5.41
CA GLN A 336 34.72 9.92 4.51
C GLN A 336 35.26 8.48 4.52
N PHE A 337 35.29 7.87 3.32
CA PHE A 337 35.91 6.58 3.07
C PHE A 337 37.16 6.81 2.21
N VAL A 338 38.32 6.45 2.76
CA VAL A 338 39.59 6.53 2.03
C VAL A 338 39.55 5.57 0.84
N GLY A 339 39.85 6.07 -0.36
CA GLY A 339 39.75 5.33 -1.62
C GLY A 339 38.38 5.36 -2.32
N VAL A 340 37.38 6.04 -1.75
CA VAL A 340 36.07 6.28 -2.41
C VAL A 340 35.73 7.77 -2.43
N ASN A 341 35.76 8.42 -1.27
CA ASN A 341 35.38 9.83 -1.10
C ASN A 341 36.57 10.72 -0.67
N THR A 342 37.70 10.13 -0.30
CA THR A 342 38.94 10.81 0.11
C THR A 342 40.11 10.09 -0.52
N ASP A 343 41.04 10.82 -1.14
CA ASP A 343 42.22 10.23 -1.76
C ASP A 343 43.15 9.59 -0.71
N TYR A 344 43.86 8.53 -1.14
CA TYR A 344 45.06 8.07 -0.43
C TYR A 344 46.14 9.14 -0.68
N GLY A 345 46.24 10.14 0.20
CA GLY A 345 47.14 11.27 0.01
C GLY A 345 48.56 10.85 -0.41
N ASP A 346 49.12 11.54 -1.41
CA ASP A 346 50.48 11.43 -2.00
C ASP A 346 51.13 10.03 -2.05
N ALA A 347 50.34 8.97 -2.05
CA ALA A 347 50.82 7.63 -2.31
C ALA A 347 50.81 7.41 -3.81
N GLU A 348 51.96 7.64 -4.47
CA GLU A 348 52.16 7.18 -5.85
C GLU A 348 51.92 5.67 -5.89
N ILE A 349 50.81 5.25 -6.52
CA ILE A 349 50.54 3.84 -6.81
C ILE A 349 51.58 3.43 -7.86
N HIS A 350 52.75 3.00 -7.41
CA HIS A 350 53.81 2.50 -8.28
C HIS A 350 53.26 1.33 -9.09
N SER A 351 53.12 1.55 -10.40
CA SER A 351 52.50 0.65 -11.38
C SER A 351 53.21 -0.69 -11.60
N ASN A 352 54.27 -0.98 -10.84
CA ASN A 352 55.14 -2.14 -10.99
C ASN A 352 55.26 -2.99 -9.71
N VAL A 353 54.36 -2.84 -8.74
CA VAL A 353 54.36 -3.67 -7.52
C VAL A 353 53.16 -4.60 -7.57
N GLU A 354 53.39 -5.90 -7.32
CA GLU A 354 52.32 -6.87 -7.06
C GLU A 354 51.31 -6.23 -6.09
N HIS A 355 50.04 -6.18 -6.48
CA HIS A 355 48.99 -5.52 -5.71
C HIS A 355 48.81 -6.20 -4.35
N HIS A 356 49.58 -5.76 -3.35
CA HIS A 356 49.38 -6.13 -1.97
C HIS A 356 48.20 -5.33 -1.45
N VAL A 357 47.09 -6.03 -1.21
CA VAL A 357 45.85 -5.46 -0.64
C VAL A 357 46.00 -5.19 0.87
N VAL A 358 47.21 -5.27 1.41
CA VAL A 358 47.53 -5.10 2.82
C VAL A 358 48.26 -3.77 2.99
N SER A 359 47.71 -2.88 3.80
CA SER A 359 48.27 -1.61 4.22
C SER A 359 48.18 -1.52 5.75
N GLU A 360 48.96 -0.63 6.36
CA GLU A 360 48.94 -0.36 7.82
C GLU A 360 47.51 -0.07 8.34
N CYS A 361 46.65 0.50 7.48
CA CYS A 361 45.25 0.80 7.76
C CYS A 361 44.36 -0.45 7.92
N ASN A 362 44.71 -1.56 7.24
CA ASN A 362 43.89 -2.78 7.23
C ASN A 362 44.61 -4.02 7.78
N GLU A 363 45.78 -3.86 8.41
CA GLU A 363 46.54 -4.95 9.04
C GLU A 363 45.73 -5.74 10.06
N ASP A 364 44.88 -5.07 10.85
CA ASP A 364 44.00 -5.71 11.83
C ASP A 364 42.63 -6.13 11.24
N CYS A 365 42.37 -5.81 9.97
CA CYS A 365 41.18 -6.27 9.28
C CYS A 365 41.49 -7.60 8.60
N SER A 366 40.80 -8.67 9.01
CA SER A 366 40.95 -10.01 8.42
C SER A 366 40.35 -10.11 7.00
N CYS A 367 40.80 -9.25 6.09
CA CYS A 367 40.34 -9.13 4.72
C CYS A 367 40.88 -10.30 3.88
N LYS A 368 39.97 -11.15 3.38
CA LYS A 368 40.33 -12.21 2.43
C LYS A 368 40.64 -11.58 1.07
N VAL A 369 41.89 -11.68 0.63
CA VAL A 369 42.40 -11.16 -0.67
C VAL A 369 41.58 -11.63 -1.89
N ARG A 370 40.83 -12.74 -1.77
CA ARG A 370 40.07 -13.37 -2.87
C ARG A 370 38.75 -12.70 -3.26
N LEU A 371 38.30 -11.63 -2.59
CA LEU A 371 36.98 -11.00 -2.80
C LEU A 371 37.01 -9.63 -3.49
N TYR A 372 38.18 -9.09 -3.84
CA TYR A 372 38.28 -7.82 -4.55
C TYR A 372 38.04 -8.03 -6.05
N TYR A 373 36.83 -7.70 -6.52
CA TYR A 373 36.59 -7.44 -7.94
C TYR A 373 37.27 -6.12 -8.28
N VAL A 374 38.43 -6.18 -8.92
CA VAL A 374 39.02 -5.02 -9.59
C VAL A 374 38.12 -4.68 -10.77
N HIS A 375 37.27 -3.66 -10.62
CA HIS A 375 36.62 -3.05 -11.78
C HIS A 375 37.71 -2.28 -12.54
N SER A 376 38.37 -2.93 -13.50
CA SER A 376 39.19 -2.23 -14.48
C SER A 376 38.25 -1.41 -15.35
N HIS A 377 38.01 -0.15 -14.98
CA HIS A 377 37.43 0.84 -15.89
C HIS A 377 38.51 1.19 -16.93
N SER A 378 38.68 0.30 -17.91
CA SER A 378 39.27 0.67 -19.18
C SER A 378 38.21 1.42 -19.99
N THR A 379 38.40 2.73 -20.11
CA THR A 379 37.88 3.58 -21.21
C THR A 379 36.36 3.62 -21.38
N ILE A 380 35.74 4.64 -20.77
CA ILE A 380 34.65 5.36 -21.44
C ILE A 380 35.33 6.44 -22.27
N GLN A 381 35.15 6.35 -23.59
CA GLN A 381 35.51 7.39 -24.55
C GLN A 381 34.29 8.28 -24.79
#